data_AF-A0AAD3HMJ9-F1
#
_entry.id   AF-A0AAD3HMJ9-F1
#
_cell.length_a   1.000
_cell.length_b   1.000
_cell.length_c   1.000
_cell.angle_alpha   90.00
_cell.angle_beta   90.00
_cell.angle_gamma   90.00
#
_symmetry.space_group_name_H-M   'P 1'
#
loop_
_entity.id
_entity.type
_entity.pdbx_description
1 polymer ?
#
loop_
_entity_poly.entity_id
_entity_poly.type
_entity_poly.pdbx_seq_one_letter_code
_entity_poly.pdbx_strand_id
1 'polypeptide(L)'
;MSATIGKETGTITQYKQPEFVSQRLTGAFCSQFEMNNLPSHKYETLPIKQGHLPGYMGHIPGAGSAIAQRRAQAALHTHTHLATSVTLPKDSPLTDMALVDLRPEQRSMAKVYMYAEDAKSEFLKFPTPKTFDHRRS
;
A
#
# COMPACT_ATOMS: atom_id res chain seq x y z
N MET A 1 15.66 10.10 11.88
CA MET A 1 14.19 10.26 11.91
C MET A 1 13.61 8.99 11.31
N SER A 2 13.04 8.13 12.16
CA SER A 2 12.59 6.78 11.79
C SER A 2 11.34 6.87 10.92
N ALA A 3 11.40 6.34 9.70
CA ALA A 3 10.23 6.10 8.89
C ALA A 3 9.37 5.06 9.63
N THR A 4 8.17 5.44 10.07
CA THR A 4 7.22 4.47 10.66
C THR A 4 6.74 3.52 9.56
N ILE A 5 7.46 2.41 9.43
CA ILE A 5 7.19 1.27 8.56
C ILE A 5 6.65 0.16 9.47
N GLY A 6 5.46 -0.36 9.15
CA GLY A 6 4.82 -1.48 9.86
C GLY A 6 4.16 -1.11 11.19
N LYS A 7 3.13 -0.26 11.19
CA LYS A 7 2.31 -0.05 12.40
C LYS A 7 1.30 -1.18 12.56
N GLU A 8 1.35 -1.86 13.70
CA GLU A 8 0.29 -2.75 14.13
C GLU A 8 -0.98 -1.94 14.40
N THR A 9 -2.08 -2.33 13.75
CA THR A 9 -3.37 -1.63 13.85
C THR A 9 -4.08 -1.90 15.18
N GLY A 10 -3.58 -2.87 15.96
CA GLY A 10 -4.23 -3.42 17.15
C GLY A 10 -5.41 -4.35 16.83
N THR A 11 -5.78 -4.49 15.57
CA THR A 11 -6.91 -5.31 15.13
C THR A 11 -6.42 -6.72 14.80
N ILE A 12 -6.95 -7.72 15.53
CA ILE A 12 -6.63 -9.12 15.31
C ILE A 12 -7.79 -9.78 14.57
N THR A 13 -7.47 -10.53 13.52
CA THR A 13 -8.44 -11.32 12.76
C THR A 13 -7.93 -12.76 12.60
N GLN A 14 -8.77 -13.66 12.10
CA GLN A 14 -8.37 -15.05 11.84
C GLN A 14 -7.21 -15.15 10.82
N TYR A 15 -7.17 -14.24 9.84
CA TYR A 15 -6.15 -14.23 8.80
C TYR A 15 -5.14 -13.10 9.02
N LYS A 16 -3.88 -13.36 8.66
CA LYS A 16 -2.86 -12.31 8.61
C LYS A 16 -3.03 -11.49 7.33
N GLN A 17 -2.74 -10.19 7.43
CA GLN A 17 -2.62 -9.35 6.24
C GLN A 17 -1.43 -9.86 5.39
N PRO A 18 -1.51 -9.83 4.05
CA PRO A 18 -0.38 -10.13 3.19
C PRO A 18 0.84 -9.26 3.50
N GLU A 19 2.05 -9.78 3.27
CA GLU A 19 3.30 -9.06 3.57
C GLU A 19 3.44 -7.75 2.79
N PHE A 20 3.01 -7.74 1.52
CA PHE A 20 3.07 -6.55 0.67
C PHE A 20 2.21 -5.38 1.19
N VAL A 21 1.21 -5.66 2.03
CA VAL A 21 0.37 -4.66 2.69
C VAL A 21 0.90 -4.34 4.08
N SER A 22 1.12 -5.38 4.90
CA SER A 22 1.46 -5.22 6.32
C SER A 22 2.81 -4.53 6.55
N GLN A 23 3.78 -4.72 5.65
CA GLN A 23 5.08 -4.03 5.74
C GLN A 23 4.96 -2.52 5.49
N ARG A 24 3.88 -2.01 4.88
CA ARG A 24 3.78 -0.64 4.38
C ARG A 24 2.58 0.16 4.92
N LEU A 25 1.98 -0.29 6.02
CA LEU A 25 0.88 0.45 6.65
C LEU A 25 1.31 1.81 7.20
N THR A 26 0.51 2.84 6.90
CA THR A 26 0.69 4.21 7.42
C THR A 26 0.08 4.39 8.81
N GLY A 27 0.39 5.50 9.47
CA GLY A 27 -0.16 5.82 10.80
C GLY A 27 -1.66 6.12 10.82
N ALA A 28 -2.28 6.28 9.65
CA ALA A 28 -3.71 6.53 9.54
C ALA A 28 -4.56 5.27 9.75
N PHE A 29 -4.00 4.07 9.49
CA PHE A 29 -4.61 2.79 9.79
C PHE A 29 -4.42 2.46 11.28
N CYS A 30 -5.47 2.70 12.07
CA CYS A 30 -5.45 2.45 13.51
C CYS A 30 -6.87 2.15 14.03
N SER A 31 -6.94 1.39 15.12
CA SER A 31 -8.19 1.13 15.84
C SER A 31 -8.59 2.30 16.75
N GLN A 32 -7.61 3.03 17.30
CA GLN A 32 -7.84 4.16 18.20
C GLN A 32 -7.04 5.39 17.78
N PHE A 33 -7.70 6.55 17.81
CA PHE A 33 -7.07 7.83 17.54
C PHE A 33 -6.34 8.39 18.76
N GLU A 34 -5.23 9.08 18.51
CA GLU A 34 -4.56 9.92 19.50
C GLU A 34 -5.25 11.28 19.53
N MET A 35 -6.38 11.36 20.24
CA MET A 35 -7.25 12.55 20.26
C MET A 35 -6.52 13.84 20.70
N ASN A 36 -5.49 13.71 21.53
CA ASN A 36 -4.69 14.84 22.00
C ASN A 36 -3.75 15.42 20.93
N ASN A 37 -3.48 14.69 19.84
CA ASN A 37 -2.42 15.03 18.89
C ASN A 37 -2.80 14.70 17.44
N LEU A 38 -4.01 15.13 17.05
CA LEU A 38 -4.50 14.96 15.68
C LEU A 38 -3.63 15.71 14.67
N PRO A 39 -3.21 16.98 14.91
CA PRO A 39 -2.30 17.70 14.03
C PRO A 39 -0.85 17.22 14.21
N SER A 40 -0.48 16.08 13.65
CA SER A 40 0.85 15.49 13.79
C SER A 40 1.39 14.84 12.52
N HIS A 41 2.69 14.56 12.50
CA HIS A 41 3.33 13.79 11.43
C HIS A 41 2.83 12.33 11.39
N LYS A 42 2.27 11.82 12.48
CA LYS A 42 1.72 10.45 12.56
C LYS A 42 0.54 10.26 11.59
N TYR A 43 -0.27 11.30 11.42
CA TYR A 43 -1.45 11.31 10.55
C TYR A 43 -1.23 12.16 9.29
N GLU A 44 0.02 12.56 9.02
CA GLU A 44 0.40 13.37 7.85
C GLU A 44 -0.39 14.68 7.69
N THR A 45 -0.89 15.23 8.80
CA THR A 45 -1.67 16.48 8.81
C THR A 45 -0.79 17.72 8.85
N LEU A 46 0.49 17.57 9.21
CA LEU A 46 1.50 18.63 9.12
C LEU A 46 2.17 18.67 7.74
N PRO A 47 2.89 19.76 7.38
CA PRO A 47 3.68 19.80 6.16
C PRO A 47 4.67 18.64 6.08
N ILE A 48 4.70 17.99 4.91
CA ILE A 48 5.55 16.83 4.63
C ILE A 48 6.83 17.32 3.97
N LYS A 49 7.98 17.06 4.59
CA LYS A 49 9.30 17.41 4.03
C LYS A 49 9.66 16.56 2.80
N GLN A 50 9.25 15.28 2.83
CA GLN A 50 9.53 14.27 1.81
C GLN A 50 8.38 14.20 0.81
N GLY A 51 8.25 15.23 -0.03
CA GLY A 51 7.21 15.32 -1.05
C GLY A 51 7.45 16.51 -1.96
N HIS A 52 6.84 16.48 -3.15
CA HIS A 52 6.97 17.58 -4.10
C HIS A 52 5.90 18.65 -3.86
N LEU A 53 6.27 19.91 -4.09
CA LEU A 53 5.32 21.02 -4.04
C LEU A 53 4.23 20.86 -5.11
N PRO A 54 3.01 21.40 -4.89
CA PRO A 54 1.93 21.30 -5.86
C PRO A 54 2.30 21.73 -7.28
N GLY A 55 3.14 22.76 -7.42
CA GLY A 55 3.61 23.28 -8.72
C GLY A 55 4.85 22.58 -9.31
N TYR A 56 5.38 21.52 -8.68
CA TYR A 56 6.52 20.80 -9.23
C TYR A 56 6.15 20.13 -10.57
N MET A 57 6.96 20.40 -11.60
CA MET A 57 6.76 19.89 -12.97
C MET A 57 7.74 18.76 -13.34
N GLY A 58 8.64 18.37 -12.43
CA GLY A 58 9.52 17.24 -12.66
C GLY A 58 8.80 15.90 -12.56
N HIS A 59 9.47 14.84 -13.03
CA HIS A 59 8.95 13.48 -12.96
C HIS A 59 8.91 12.97 -11.51
N ILE A 60 7.78 12.39 -11.11
CA ILE A 60 7.60 11.69 -9.83
C ILE A 60 7.38 10.21 -10.13
N PRO A 61 8.25 9.30 -9.68
CA PRO A 61 8.01 7.87 -9.82
C PRO A 61 6.65 7.48 -9.24
N GLY A 62 5.88 6.68 -9.99
CA GLY A 62 4.56 6.22 -9.56
C GLY A 62 3.47 7.31 -9.49
N ALA A 63 3.60 8.38 -10.27
CA ALA A 63 2.59 9.44 -10.39
C ALA A 63 1.17 8.94 -10.77
N GLY A 64 1.03 7.72 -11.30
CA GLY A 64 -0.26 7.09 -11.61
C GLY A 64 -0.74 6.05 -10.60
N SER A 65 0.04 5.75 -9.55
CA SER A 65 -0.25 4.63 -8.64
C SER A 65 -1.10 5.04 -7.43
N ALA A 66 -1.00 6.29 -6.99
CA ALA A 66 -1.77 6.80 -5.86
C ALA A 66 -3.13 7.35 -6.33
N ILE A 67 -4.20 6.99 -5.62
CA ILE A 67 -5.57 7.40 -5.95
C ILE A 67 -6.14 8.20 -4.78
N ALA A 68 -6.74 9.37 -5.07
CA ALA A 68 -7.39 10.25 -4.10
C ALA A 68 -6.49 10.76 -2.94
N GLN A 69 -5.24 11.11 -3.24
CA GLN A 69 -4.29 11.72 -2.29
C GLN A 69 -3.74 13.03 -2.82
N ARG A 70 -3.36 13.97 -1.93
CA ARG A 70 -2.66 15.19 -2.35
C ARG A 70 -1.24 14.85 -2.81
N ARG A 71 -0.68 15.63 -3.77
CA ARG A 71 0.63 15.37 -4.39
C ARG A 71 1.76 15.03 -3.41
N ALA A 72 1.85 15.76 -2.30
CA ALA A 72 2.89 15.52 -1.29
C ALA A 72 2.75 14.15 -0.60
N GLN A 73 1.52 13.70 -0.31
CA GLN A 73 1.27 12.38 0.30
C GLN A 73 1.47 11.27 -0.73
N ALA A 74 0.96 11.44 -1.95
CA ALA A 74 1.18 10.48 -3.03
C ALA A 74 2.69 10.24 -3.26
N ALA A 75 3.49 11.30 -3.35
CA ALA A 75 4.93 11.19 -3.51
C ALA A 75 5.61 10.48 -2.32
N LEU A 76 5.21 10.81 -1.09
CA LEU A 76 5.72 10.15 0.13
C LEU A 76 5.43 8.66 0.11
N HIS A 77 4.17 8.27 -0.13
CA HIS A 77 3.74 6.87 -0.09
C HIS A 77 4.36 6.06 -1.21
N THR A 78 4.47 6.61 -2.43
CA THR A 78 5.16 5.90 -3.51
C THR A 78 6.65 5.76 -3.25
N HIS A 79 7.29 6.79 -2.68
CA HIS A 79 8.70 6.68 -2.31
C HIS A 79 8.91 5.59 -1.25
N THR A 80 8.07 5.52 -0.22
CA THR A 80 8.12 4.44 0.78
C THR A 80 7.86 3.08 0.15
N HIS A 81 6.88 2.97 -0.74
CA HIS A 81 6.56 1.75 -1.47
C HIS A 81 7.79 1.21 -2.21
N LEU A 82 8.48 2.07 -2.97
CA LEU A 82 9.68 1.69 -3.73
C LEU A 82 10.86 1.38 -2.82
N ALA A 83 11.03 2.15 -1.73
CA ALA A 83 12.13 1.98 -0.79
C ALA A 83 12.09 0.61 -0.08
N THR A 84 10.89 0.13 0.27
CA THR A 84 10.73 -1.18 0.93
C THR A 84 10.41 -2.30 -0.06
N SER A 85 10.25 -2.02 -1.36
CA SER A 85 9.96 -3.07 -2.35
C SER A 85 11.07 -4.13 -2.43
N VAL A 86 12.30 -3.80 -2.04
CA VAL A 86 13.44 -4.73 -2.04
C VAL A 86 13.26 -5.88 -1.04
N THR A 87 12.46 -5.71 0.02
CA THR A 87 12.21 -6.75 1.02
C THR A 87 11.07 -7.69 0.63
N LEU A 88 10.37 -7.41 -0.48
CA LEU A 88 9.27 -8.20 -0.99
C LEU A 88 9.74 -9.14 -2.12
N PRO A 89 8.96 -10.20 -2.43
CA PRO A 89 9.23 -11.04 -3.59
C PRO A 89 9.34 -10.25 -4.89
N LYS A 90 10.16 -10.71 -5.84
CA LYS A 90 10.47 -10.00 -7.09
C LYS A 90 9.25 -9.56 -7.91
N ASP A 91 8.17 -10.33 -7.86
CA ASP A 91 6.92 -10.06 -8.57
C ASP A 91 5.80 -9.59 -7.63
N SER A 92 6.17 -8.88 -6.54
CA SER A 92 5.20 -8.36 -5.58
C SER A 92 4.20 -7.42 -6.26
N PRO A 93 2.96 -7.32 -5.74
CA PRO A 93 1.95 -6.45 -6.31
C PRO A 93 2.42 -4.99 -6.39
N LEU A 94 2.08 -4.35 -7.51
CA LEU A 94 2.42 -2.95 -7.79
C LEU A 94 1.64 -1.96 -6.92
N THR A 95 0.47 -2.36 -6.40
CA THR A 95 -0.37 -1.53 -5.53
C THR A 95 -0.04 -1.75 -4.06
N ASP A 96 -0.54 -0.87 -3.21
CA ASP A 96 -0.38 -0.92 -1.76
C ASP A 96 -1.54 -0.19 -1.06
N MET A 97 -1.87 -0.60 0.16
CA MET A 97 -2.93 0.02 0.95
C MET A 97 -2.67 1.50 1.24
N ALA A 98 -1.40 1.90 1.31
CA ALA A 98 -1.02 3.30 1.48
C ALA A 98 -1.22 4.15 0.21
N LEU A 99 -1.37 3.55 -0.97
CA LEU A 99 -1.55 4.25 -2.25
C LEU A 99 -3.01 4.38 -2.66
N VAL A 100 -3.85 3.45 -2.20
CA VAL A 100 -5.30 3.48 -2.37
C VAL A 100 -5.93 4.51 -1.42
N ASP A 101 -7.16 4.92 -1.70
CA ASP A 101 -7.91 5.85 -0.88
C ASP A 101 -8.21 5.26 0.51
N LEU A 102 -7.93 6.04 1.56
CA LEU A 102 -8.24 5.63 2.92
C LEU A 102 -9.72 5.86 3.22
N ARG A 103 -10.51 4.81 3.02
CA ARG A 103 -11.94 4.81 3.31
C ARG A 103 -12.26 4.73 4.80
N PRO A 104 -13.21 5.51 5.33
CA PRO A 104 -13.63 5.44 6.73
C PRO A 104 -14.00 4.02 7.19
N GLU A 105 -14.63 3.24 6.31
CA GLU A 105 -15.08 1.88 6.56
C GLU A 105 -13.94 0.88 6.80
N GLN A 106 -12.75 1.20 6.30
CA GLN A 106 -11.61 0.27 6.25
C GLN A 106 -10.45 0.70 7.14
N ARG A 107 -10.47 1.93 7.68
CA ARG A 107 -9.42 2.48 8.55
C ARG A 107 -9.04 1.56 9.71
N SER A 108 -10.02 0.85 10.28
CA SER A 108 -9.85 -0.07 11.39
C SER A 108 -9.12 -1.37 11.03
N MET A 109 -8.94 -1.67 9.73
CA MET A 109 -8.30 -2.90 9.24
C MET A 109 -8.90 -4.18 9.83
N ALA A 110 -10.23 -4.18 10.05
CA ALA A 110 -10.98 -5.29 10.63
C ALA A 110 -11.10 -6.54 9.75
N LYS A 111 -10.76 -6.44 8.46
CA LYS A 111 -10.74 -7.55 7.50
C LYS A 111 -9.47 -7.45 6.66
N VAL A 112 -9.20 -8.51 5.90
CA VAL A 112 -8.16 -8.50 4.86
C VAL A 112 -8.77 -7.89 3.60
N TYR A 113 -8.61 -6.58 3.44
CA TYR A 113 -9.28 -5.81 2.37
C TYR A 113 -8.55 -5.85 1.03
N MET A 114 -7.22 -5.97 1.06
CA MET A 114 -6.36 -6.03 -0.13
C MET A 114 -5.54 -7.31 -0.06
N TYR A 115 -5.79 -8.22 -1.00
CA TYR A 115 -5.18 -9.55 -1.03
C TYR A 115 -5.24 -10.19 -2.41
N ALA A 116 -6.28 -9.89 -3.20
CA ALA A 116 -6.49 -10.46 -4.51
C ALA A 116 -5.32 -10.14 -5.47
N GLU A 117 -4.66 -9.02 -5.23
CA GLU A 117 -3.53 -8.53 -6.01
C GLU A 117 -2.28 -9.41 -5.89
N ASP A 118 -2.15 -10.18 -4.81
CA ASP A 118 -1.02 -11.12 -4.56
C ASP A 118 -1.44 -12.60 -4.67
N ALA A 119 -2.74 -12.86 -4.84
CA ALA A 119 -3.24 -14.22 -4.85
C ALA A 119 -2.72 -14.98 -6.08
N LYS A 120 -1.93 -16.03 -5.84
CA LYS A 120 -1.47 -16.93 -6.92
C LYS A 120 -2.68 -17.58 -7.58
N SER A 121 -2.91 -17.21 -8.84
CA SER A 121 -4.04 -17.68 -9.61
C SER A 121 -3.62 -18.08 -11.03
N GLU A 122 -4.36 -19.01 -11.62
CA GLU A 122 -4.29 -19.38 -13.03
C GLU A 122 -5.44 -18.78 -13.84
N PHE A 123 -6.23 -17.89 -13.23
CA PHE A 123 -7.46 -17.32 -13.80
C PHE A 123 -7.34 -16.88 -15.26
N LEU A 124 -6.25 -16.20 -15.62
CA LEU A 124 -5.98 -15.74 -16.99
C LEU A 124 -4.60 -16.18 -17.48
N LYS A 125 -4.12 -17.34 -17.01
CA LYS A 125 -2.88 -17.95 -17.48
C LYS A 125 -3.19 -18.94 -18.60
N PHE A 126 -3.05 -18.49 -19.84
CA PHE A 126 -3.29 -19.31 -21.02
C PHE A 126 -2.11 -20.25 -21.32
N PRO A 127 -2.36 -21.36 -22.04
CA PRO A 127 -1.30 -22.21 -22.55
C PRO A 127 -0.30 -21.40 -23.39
N THR A 128 0.97 -21.53 -23.04
CA THR A 128 2.09 -21.09 -23.87
C THR A 128 2.38 -22.18 -24.91
N PRO A 129 3.15 -21.91 -25.98
CA PRO A 129 3.56 -22.95 -26.93
C PRO A 129 4.20 -24.18 -26.27
N LYS A 130 4.88 -23.99 -25.13
CA LYS A 130 5.50 -25.08 -24.34
C LYS A 130 4.50 -25.87 -23.50
N THR A 131 3.40 -25.24 -23.10
CA THR A 131 2.38 -25.83 -22.22
C THR A 131 1.09 -26.14 -22.97
N PHE A 132 1.11 -26.07 -24.31
CA PHE A 132 -0.02 -26.44 -25.14
C PHE A 132 -0.28 -27.94 -24.99
N ASP A 133 -1.45 -28.27 -24.47
CA ASP A 133 -1.97 -29.62 -24.40
C ASP A 133 -3.36 -29.62 -25.04
N HIS A 134 -3.55 -30.57 -25.96
CA HIS A 134 -4.79 -30.79 -26.68
C HIS A 134 -5.77 -31.66 -25.86
N ARG A 135 -5.42 -31.99 -24.60
CA ARG A 135 -6.26 -32.66 -23.61
C ARG A 135 -6.83 -33.99 -24.11
N ARG A 136 -6.01 -34.80 -24.80
CA ARG A 136 -6.42 -36.15 -25.22
C ARG A 136 -6.54 -37.05 -23.99
N SER A 137 -7.79 -37.29 -23.58
CA SER A 137 -8.21 -38.35 -22.65
C SER A 137 -8.16 -39.72 -23.29
#